data_AF-K9PQR9-F1
#
_entry.id   AF-K9PQR9-F1
#
_cell.length_a   1.000
_cell.length_b   1.000
_cell.length_c   1.000
_cell.angle_alpha   90.00
_cell.angle_beta   90.00
_cell.angle_gamma   90.00
#
_symmetry.space_group_name_H-M   'P 1'
#
loop_
_entity.id
_entity.type
_entity.pdbx_description
1 polymer ?
#
loop_
_entity_poly.entity_id
_entity_poly.type
_entity_poly.pdbx_seq_one_letter_code
_entity_poly.pdbx_strand_id
1 'polypeptide(L)'
;MITSLSVQQLFGEGATQTLTTLTITKSSLPKLNPTSNNSAESLLVGILLKVLENFEGEITDESGHSITNELDISITYGNDDNAELMNVSTFNIYLSERIGFQCLTHNLVIHKYDAD
;
A
#
# COMPACT_ATOMS: atom_id res chain seq x y z
N MET A 1 8.66 9.34 17.42
CA MET A 1 7.35 8.73 17.79
C MET A 1 6.99 7.80 16.66
N ILE A 2 6.72 6.53 16.95
CA ILE A 2 6.31 5.54 15.95
C ILE A 2 4.80 5.67 15.80
N THR A 3 4.32 6.12 14.66
CA THR A 3 2.88 6.26 14.37
C THR A 3 2.43 5.02 13.60
N SER A 4 2.09 3.94 14.32
CA SER A 4 1.53 2.74 13.69
C SER A 4 0.14 3.06 13.13
N LEU A 5 -0.08 2.82 11.83
CA LEU A 5 -1.41 2.90 11.23
C LEU A 5 -2.31 1.79 11.82
N SER A 6 -3.57 2.13 12.12
CA SER A 6 -4.59 1.13 12.43
C SER A 6 -4.97 0.33 11.18
N VAL A 7 -5.54 -0.86 11.39
CA VAL A 7 -6.01 -1.75 10.31
C VAL A 7 -7.02 -1.04 9.40
N GLN A 8 -7.91 -0.22 9.96
CA GLN A 8 -8.88 0.55 9.20
C GLN A 8 -8.24 1.71 8.42
N GLN A 9 -7.20 2.35 8.96
CA GLN A 9 -6.46 3.37 8.22
C GLN A 9 -5.73 2.75 7.02
N LEU A 10 -5.21 1.53 7.16
CA LEU A 10 -4.47 0.85 6.10
C LEU A 10 -5.39 0.22 5.05
N PHE A 11 -6.42 -0.51 5.47
CA PHE A 11 -7.27 -1.32 4.59
C PHE A 11 -8.68 -0.76 4.37
N GLY A 12 -8.99 0.40 4.94
CA GLY A 12 -10.26 1.11 4.79
C GLY A 12 -11.36 0.65 5.75
N GLU A 13 -12.52 1.28 5.60
CA GLU A 13 -13.71 0.99 6.39
C GLU A 13 -14.17 -0.47 6.21
N GLY A 14 -14.55 -1.12 7.31
CA GLY A 14 -14.95 -2.53 7.34
C GLY A 14 -13.79 -3.51 7.52
N ALA A 15 -12.53 -3.06 7.45
CA ALA A 15 -11.40 -3.89 7.86
C ALA A 15 -11.44 -4.14 9.38
N THR A 16 -11.24 -5.39 9.79
CA THR A 16 -11.25 -5.78 11.20
C THR A 16 -10.14 -6.76 11.52
N GLN A 17 -9.57 -6.64 12.71
CA GLN A 17 -8.61 -7.60 13.24
C GLN A 17 -9.12 -8.08 14.60
N THR A 18 -9.15 -9.39 14.77
CA THR A 18 -9.47 -10.07 16.03
C THR A 18 -8.25 -10.86 16.49
N LEU A 19 -8.40 -11.63 17.57
CA LEU A 19 -7.35 -12.53 18.04
C LEU A 19 -6.99 -13.63 17.03
N THR A 20 -7.90 -13.99 16.12
CA THR A 20 -7.73 -15.15 15.23
C THR A 20 -7.91 -14.83 13.75
N THR A 21 -8.44 -13.66 13.42
CA THR A 21 -8.76 -13.31 12.03
C THR A 21 -8.40 -11.87 11.70
N LEU A 22 -7.95 -11.68 10.46
CA LEU A 22 -7.88 -10.39 9.78
C LEU A 22 -8.87 -10.43 8.62
N THR A 23 -9.84 -9.51 8.61
CA THR A 23 -10.82 -9.38 7.55
C THR A 23 -10.56 -8.09 6.79
N ILE A 24 -10.37 -8.21 5.47
CA ILE A 24 -10.18 -7.08 4.55
C ILE A 24 -11.23 -7.20 3.45
N THR A 25 -11.98 -6.12 3.22
CA THR A 25 -12.95 -6.06 2.13
C THR A 25 -12.21 -6.09 0.80
N LYS A 26 -12.52 -7.06 -0.08
CA LYS A 26 -11.80 -7.18 -1.36
C LYS A 26 -11.85 -5.92 -2.24
N SER A 27 -12.93 -5.14 -2.16
CA SER A 27 -13.07 -3.89 -2.90
C SER A 27 -12.18 -2.75 -2.39
N SER A 28 -11.57 -2.89 -1.20
CA SER A 28 -10.60 -1.92 -0.70
C SER A 28 -9.17 -2.21 -1.17
N LEU A 29 -8.95 -3.35 -1.84
CA LEU A 29 -7.65 -3.72 -2.41
C LEU A 29 -7.53 -3.19 -3.85
N PRO A 30 -6.48 -2.42 -4.17
CA PRO A 30 -6.30 -1.82 -5.47
C PRO A 30 -6.03 -2.88 -6.53
N LYS A 31 -6.45 -2.60 -7.76
CA LYS A 31 -6.27 -3.45 -8.95
C LYS A 31 -6.90 -4.85 -8.86
N LEU A 32 -7.65 -5.16 -7.79
CA LEU A 32 -8.49 -6.34 -7.68
C LEU A 32 -9.90 -6.00 -8.18
N ASN A 33 -10.37 -6.74 -9.19
CA ASN A 33 -11.79 -6.77 -9.48
C ASN A 33 -12.45 -7.64 -8.39
N PRO A 34 -13.43 -7.12 -7.62
CA PRO A 34 -14.10 -7.87 -6.56
C PRO A 34 -14.97 -8.98 -7.17
N THR A 35 -14.33 -10.10 -7.52
CA THR A 35 -15.00 -11.32 -7.96
C THR A 35 -14.98 -12.35 -6.83
N SER A 36 -15.83 -13.36 -6.91
CA SER A 36 -15.85 -14.45 -5.92
C SER A 36 -14.51 -15.18 -5.86
N ASN A 37 -13.82 -15.30 -7.00
CA ASN A 37 -12.66 -16.19 -7.18
C ASN A 37 -11.40 -15.42 -7.58
N ASN A 38 -10.85 -14.62 -6.67
CA ASN A 38 -9.50 -14.09 -6.83
C ASN A 38 -8.49 -15.18 -6.45
N SER A 39 -7.39 -15.30 -7.20
CA SER A 39 -6.30 -16.21 -6.84
C SER A 39 -5.56 -15.73 -5.60
N ALA A 40 -4.90 -16.64 -4.87
CA ALA A 40 -4.13 -16.29 -3.69
C ALA A 40 -3.04 -15.24 -4.00
N GLU A 41 -2.39 -15.35 -5.16
CA GLU A 41 -1.38 -14.41 -5.64
C GLU A 41 -1.98 -13.02 -5.88
N SER A 42 -3.16 -12.96 -6.50
CA SER A 42 -3.83 -11.67 -6.74
C SER A 42 -4.27 -10.99 -5.44
N LEU A 43 -4.69 -11.76 -4.44
CA LEU A 43 -4.99 -11.26 -3.09
C LEU A 43 -3.74 -10.72 -2.40
N LEU A 44 -2.63 -11.47 -2.45
CA LEU A 44 -1.35 -11.04 -1.88
C LEU A 44 -0.86 -9.74 -2.54
N VAL A 45 -0.89 -9.66 -3.87
CA VAL A 45 -0.48 -8.45 -4.60
C VAL A 45 -1.38 -7.27 -4.23
N GLY A 46 -2.69 -7.46 -4.16
CA GLY A 46 -3.62 -6.41 -3.75
C GLY A 46 -3.34 -5.88 -2.35
N ILE A 47 -3.05 -6.78 -1.39
CA ILE A 47 -2.66 -6.39 -0.02
C ILE A 47 -1.38 -5.56 -0.05
N LEU A 48 -0.33 -6.02 -0.74
CA LEU A 48 0.96 -5.33 -0.79
C LEU A 48 0.85 -3.95 -1.46
N LEU A 49 0.08 -3.84 -2.54
CA LEU A 49 -0.19 -2.55 -3.19
C LEU A 49 -0.97 -1.62 -2.26
N LYS A 50 -1.96 -2.13 -1.51
CA LYS A 50 -2.70 -1.30 -0.56
C LYS A 50 -1.81 -0.78 0.57
N VAL A 51 -0.91 -1.63 1.04
CA VAL A 51 0.08 -1.26 2.04
C VAL A 51 0.96 -0.14 1.49
N LEU A 52 1.51 -0.31 0.29
CA LEU A 52 2.33 0.71 -0.37
C LEU A 52 1.63 2.07 -0.53
N GLU A 53 0.36 2.08 -0.96
CA GLU A 53 -0.42 3.33 -1.12
C GLU A 53 -0.51 4.16 0.16
N ASN A 54 -0.34 3.55 1.34
CA ASN A 54 -0.44 4.23 2.63
C ASN A 54 0.91 4.35 3.33
N PHE A 55 1.99 3.87 2.71
CA PHE A 55 3.33 3.96 3.27
C PHE A 55 3.96 5.31 2.98
N GLU A 56 3.71 5.91 1.82
CA GLU A 56 4.19 7.24 1.48
C GLU A 56 3.06 8.10 0.93
N GLY A 57 3.07 9.39 1.25
CA GLY A 57 2.02 10.29 0.78
C GLY A 57 2.25 11.74 1.16
N GLU A 58 1.33 12.61 0.74
CA GLU A 58 1.28 14.01 1.15
C GLU A 58 0.34 14.16 2.33
N ILE A 59 0.67 15.06 3.26
CA ILE A 59 -0.26 15.42 4.33
C ILE A 59 -1.30 16.37 3.71
N THR A 60 -2.57 16.03 3.81
CA THR A 60 -3.68 16.88 3.35
C THR A 60 -4.53 17.38 4.52
N ASP A 61 -5.17 18.53 4.34
CA ASP A 61 -6.21 19.02 5.24
C ASP A 61 -7.51 18.18 5.13
N GLU A 62 -8.51 18.48 5.96
CA GLU A 62 -9.81 17.82 5.95
C GLU A 62 -10.61 18.00 4.64
N SER A 63 -10.22 18.95 3.80
CA SER A 63 -10.81 19.21 2.48
C SER A 63 -10.02 18.53 1.35
N GLY A 64 -8.92 17.85 1.67
CA GLY A 64 -8.07 17.16 0.71
C GLY A 64 -7.02 18.06 0.02
N HIS A 65 -6.78 19.28 0.51
CA HIS A 65 -5.69 20.12 0.01
C HIS A 65 -4.37 19.74 0.66
N SER A 66 -3.30 19.60 -0.13
CA SER A 66 -1.96 19.34 0.39
C SER A 66 -1.49 20.47 1.29
N ILE A 67 -0.96 20.11 2.46
CA ILE A 67 -0.29 21.03 3.36
C ILE A 67 1.13 21.26 2.83
N THR A 68 1.45 22.50 2.51
CA THR A 68 2.75 22.91 2.00
C THR A 68 3.59 23.60 3.06
N ASN A 69 4.91 23.63 2.85
CA ASN A 69 5.82 24.49 3.61
C ASN A 69 5.81 25.93 3.06
N GLU A 70 6.62 26.81 3.64
CA GLU A 70 6.75 28.23 3.26
C GLU A 70 7.24 28.47 1.81
N LEU A 71 7.68 27.41 1.11
CA LEU A 71 8.14 27.42 -0.27
C LEU A 71 7.14 26.77 -1.25
N ASP A 72 5.89 26.53 -0.82
CA ASP A 72 4.85 25.82 -1.58
C ASP A 72 5.22 24.38 -1.97
N ILE A 73 6.10 23.74 -1.21
CA ILE A 73 6.44 22.32 -1.38
C ILE A 73 5.56 21.49 -0.45
N SER A 74 4.83 20.51 -1.00
CA SER A 74 4.00 19.57 -0.22
C SER A 74 4.84 18.86 0.85
N ILE A 75 4.32 18.84 2.07
CA ILE A 75 4.92 18.08 3.15
C ILE A 75 4.51 16.62 2.95
N THR A 76 5.49 15.75 2.76
CA THR A 76 5.30 14.31 2.60
C THR A 76 5.55 13.55 3.91
N TYR A 77 5.00 12.36 4.01
CA TYR A 77 5.37 11.36 4.99
C TYR A 77 5.83 10.08 4.29
N GLY A 78 6.73 9.35 4.93
CA GLY A 78 7.19 8.04 4.53
C GLY A 78 7.23 7.12 5.76
N ASN A 79 6.69 5.92 5.62
CA ASN A 79 6.65 4.85 6.60
C ASN A 79 7.51 3.65 6.16
N ASP A 80 8.37 3.85 5.16
CA ASP A 80 9.34 2.88 4.66
C ASP A 80 10.32 2.36 5.73
N ASP A 81 10.63 3.21 6.73
CA ASP A 81 11.44 2.88 7.91
C ASP A 81 10.63 2.37 9.13
N ASN A 82 9.29 2.40 9.07
CA ASN A 82 8.43 2.10 10.23
C ASN A 82 7.89 0.66 10.28
N ALA A 83 8.15 -0.15 9.26
CA ALA A 83 7.77 -1.56 9.28
C ALA A 83 8.89 -2.38 9.93
N GLU A 84 8.76 -2.65 11.24
CA GLU A 84 9.67 -3.50 12.04
C GLU A 84 10.04 -4.84 11.37
N LEU A 85 9.27 -5.31 10.39
CA LEU A 85 9.42 -6.63 9.76
C LEU A 85 9.61 -6.59 8.23
N MET A 86 9.33 -5.48 7.54
CA MET A 86 9.22 -5.49 6.07
C MET A 86 9.43 -4.12 5.40
N ASN A 87 10.55 -3.92 4.70
CA ASN A 87 10.68 -2.79 3.80
C ASN A 87 10.15 -3.18 2.41
N VAL A 88 9.17 -2.43 1.92
CA VAL A 88 8.55 -2.62 0.61
C VAL A 88 8.82 -1.37 -0.21
N SER A 89 9.57 -1.51 -1.29
CA SER A 89 9.91 -0.41 -2.19
C SER A 89 9.56 -0.75 -3.63
N THR A 90 9.18 0.27 -4.41
CA THR A 90 9.01 0.12 -5.86
C THR A 90 10.36 0.32 -6.53
N PHE A 91 10.80 -0.67 -7.31
CA PHE A 91 12.14 -0.60 -7.91
C PHE A 91 12.13 0.13 -9.25
N ASN A 92 11.10 -0.08 -10.09
CA ASN A 92 10.92 0.57 -11.38
C ASN A 92 9.49 0.32 -11.92
N ILE A 93 8.94 1.30 -12.64
CA ILE A 93 7.77 1.15 -13.51
C ILE A 93 8.27 1.16 -14.95
N TYR A 94 7.96 0.12 -15.72
CA TYR A 94 8.27 0.09 -17.15
C TYR A 94 7.14 -0.53 -17.95
N LEU A 95 7.01 -0.06 -19.19
CA LEU A 95 6.11 -0.65 -20.17
C LEU A 95 6.74 -1.94 -20.70
N SER A 96 5.96 -3.02 -20.70
CA SER A 96 6.36 -4.31 -21.24
C SER A 96 5.24 -4.88 -22.10
N GLU A 97 5.58 -5.61 -23.15
CA GLU A 97 4.57 -6.27 -23.99
C GLU A 97 4.32 -7.70 -23.49
N ARG A 98 3.05 -8.03 -23.22
CA ARG A 98 2.62 -9.41 -22.95
C ARG A 98 1.43 -9.76 -23.85
N ILE A 99 1.60 -10.81 -24.66
CA ILE A 99 0.54 -11.34 -25.54
C ILE A 99 -0.05 -10.24 -26.46
N GLY A 100 0.80 -9.37 -27.00
CA GLY A 100 0.38 -8.27 -27.90
C GLY A 100 -0.20 -7.03 -27.20
N PHE A 101 -0.23 -6.98 -25.86
CA PHE A 101 -0.70 -5.82 -25.11
C PHE A 101 0.45 -5.12 -24.38
N GLN A 102 0.46 -3.78 -24.41
CA GLN A 102 1.32 -2.99 -23.52
C GLN A 102 0.79 -3.08 -22.09
N CYS A 103 1.60 -3.59 -21.20
CA CYS A 103 1.33 -3.74 -19.78
C CYS A 103 2.30 -2.86 -18.98
N LEU A 104 1.76 -2.11 -18.02
CA LEU A 104 2.56 -1.39 -17.05
C LEU A 104 2.98 -2.37 -15.95
N THR A 105 4.26 -2.71 -15.92
CA THR A 105 4.82 -3.66 -14.95
C THR A 105 5.30 -2.91 -13.73
N HIS A 106 4.78 -3.29 -12.56
CA HIS A 106 5.23 -2.78 -11.26
C HIS A 106 6.15 -3.81 -10.63
N ASN A 107 7.39 -3.42 -10.33
CA ASN A 107 8.32 -4.26 -9.58
C ASN A 107 8.24 -3.92 -8.10
N LEU A 108 7.97 -4.94 -7.28
CA LEU A 108 7.97 -4.87 -5.84
C LEU A 108 9.25 -5.51 -5.30
N VAL A 109 10.01 -4.79 -4.48
CA VAL A 109 11.12 -5.36 -3.71
C VAL A 109 10.69 -5.45 -2.26
N ILE A 110 10.77 -6.66 -1.71
CA ILE A 110 10.42 -6.95 -0.32
C ILE A 110 11.71 -7.35 0.39
N HIS A 111 12.16 -6.54 1.34
CA HIS A 111 13.24 -6.90 2.26
C HIS A 111 12.61 -7.42 3.56
N LYS A 112 13.00 -8.63 3.96
CA LYS A 112 12.70 -9.21 5.26
C LYS A 112 13.89 -8.95 6.18
N TYR A 113 13.63 -8.37 7.34
CA TYR A 113 14.63 -8.25 8.41
C TYR A 113 14.31 -9.28 9.49
N ASP A 114 15.33 -10.01 9.91
CA ASP A 114 15.25 -10.92 11.05
C ASP A 114 15.92 -10.24 12.25
N ALA A 115 15.31 -10.35 13.43
CA ALA A 115 15.97 -9.98 14.68
C ALA A 115 16.89 -11.13 15.10
N ASP A 116 18.14 -10.83 15.46
CA ASP A 116 19.07 -11.77 16.08
C ASP A 116 18.58 -12.22 17.47
#